data_AF-A0AA35TK56-F1
#
_entry.id   AF-A0AA35TK56-F1
#
_cell.length_a   1.000
_cell.length_b   1.000
_cell.length_c   1.000
_cell.angle_alpha   90.00
_cell.angle_beta   90.00
_cell.angle_gamma   90.00
#
_symmetry.space_group_name_H-M   'P 1'
#
loop_
_entity.id
_entity.type
_entity.pdbx_description
1 polymer ?
#
loop_
_entity_poly.entity_id
_entity_poly.type
_entity_poly.pdbx_seq_one_letter_code
_entity_poly.pdbx_strand_id
1 'polypeptide(L)'
;MENSPVVTVNNGEDGAAPSVAGNPKTVRFQCGLLRETETFAEEDLQDVSLAALLEYVDEMLNIKFPEHPYGDLGEKLLLFRHTPNNSLVPLRDKENIRDGDIIEIVLSGTYIV
;
A
#
# COMPACT_ATOMS: atom_id res chain seq x y z
N MET A 1 -7.00 47.31 -53.57
CA MET A 1 -6.79 45.89 -53.92
C MET A 1 -6.09 45.25 -52.75
N GLU A 2 -6.72 44.18 -52.29
CA GLU A 2 -6.66 43.59 -50.96
C GLU A 2 -5.27 43.10 -50.55
N ASN A 3 -4.96 43.25 -49.25
CA ASN A 3 -4.12 42.30 -48.52
C ASN A 3 -4.63 42.24 -47.07
N SER A 4 -5.44 41.23 -46.80
CA SER A 4 -5.56 40.56 -45.50
C SER A 4 -5.27 39.08 -45.81
N PRO A 5 -4.52 38.35 -44.96
CA PRO A 5 -5.06 37.94 -43.67
C PRO A 5 -4.04 37.95 -42.51
N VAL A 6 -4.51 38.37 -41.33
CA VAL A 6 -3.99 37.90 -40.04
C VAL A 6 -4.89 36.75 -39.61
N VAL A 7 -4.34 35.53 -39.58
CA VAL A 7 -4.89 34.40 -38.81
C VAL A 7 -3.71 33.69 -38.17
N THR A 8 -3.43 34.03 -36.92
CA THR A 8 -2.67 33.19 -36.01
C THR A 8 -3.67 32.28 -35.30
N VAL A 9 -3.67 30.99 -35.64
CA VAL A 9 -4.25 29.96 -34.78
C VAL A 9 -3.18 28.88 -34.64
N ASN A 10 -2.18 29.16 -33.80
CA ASN A 10 -1.45 28.10 -33.15
C ASN A 10 -2.34 27.66 -31.99
N ASN A 11 -3.29 26.75 -32.28
CA ASN A 11 -3.85 25.96 -31.20
C ASN A 11 -2.70 25.09 -30.73
N GLY A 12 -2.18 25.47 -29.57
CA GLY A 12 -1.22 24.68 -28.83
C GLY A 12 -1.72 23.25 -28.80
N GLU A 13 -0.79 22.34 -29.07
CA GLU A 13 -0.87 20.99 -28.57
C GLU A 13 -1.01 21.11 -27.05
N ASP A 14 -2.24 21.20 -26.55
CA ASP A 14 -2.56 20.78 -25.20
C ASP A 14 -2.35 19.27 -25.20
N GLY A 15 -1.07 18.90 -25.15
CA GLY A 15 -0.64 17.66 -24.56
C GLY A 15 -1.25 17.67 -23.17
N ALA A 16 -2.38 16.99 -23.04
CA ALA A 16 -2.87 16.55 -21.76
C ALA A 16 -1.72 15.74 -21.16
N ALA A 17 -0.89 16.43 -20.36
CA ALA A 17 0.00 15.78 -19.44
C ALA A 17 -0.89 14.82 -18.65
N PRO A 18 -0.57 13.51 -18.60
CA PRO A 18 -1.35 12.60 -17.78
C PRO A 18 -1.32 13.15 -16.36
N SER A 19 -2.51 13.49 -15.88
CA SER A 19 -2.71 14.15 -14.60
C SER A 19 -2.28 13.22 -13.47
N VAL A 20 -1.18 13.62 -12.83
CA VAL A 20 -0.80 13.34 -11.44
C VAL A 20 -0.76 11.84 -11.09
N ALA A 21 0.30 11.15 -11.52
CA ALA A 21 0.76 9.99 -10.75
C ALA A 21 1.05 10.50 -9.33
N GLY A 22 0.27 10.02 -8.36
CA GLY A 22 0.48 10.36 -6.95
C GLY A 22 1.90 9.98 -6.53
N ASN A 23 2.40 10.60 -5.47
CA ASN A 23 3.76 10.28 -5.02
C ASN A 23 3.76 8.83 -4.51
N PRO A 24 4.69 7.97 -4.98
CA PRO A 24 4.74 6.59 -4.52
C PRO A 24 4.92 6.56 -3.00
N LYS A 25 4.22 5.64 -2.36
CA LYS A 25 4.25 5.46 -0.91
C LYS A 25 5.07 4.23 -0.56
N THR A 26 6.05 4.39 0.32
CA THR A 26 6.86 3.31 0.85
C THR A 26 6.31 2.85 2.20
N VAL A 27 6.03 1.56 2.33
CA VAL A 27 5.52 0.94 3.55
C VAL A 27 6.47 -0.15 4.00
N ARG A 28 6.71 -0.25 5.30
CA ARG A 28 7.51 -1.34 5.88
C ARG A 28 6.61 -2.37 6.55
N PHE A 29 6.72 -3.62 6.13
CA PHE A 29 6.10 -4.76 6.80
C PHE A 29 7.11 -5.44 7.74
N GLN A 30 6.68 -5.74 8.96
CA GLN A 30 7.51 -6.40 9.96
C GLN A 30 6.79 -7.62 10.52
N CYS A 31 7.50 -8.74 10.67
CA CYS A 31 6.98 -9.94 11.32
C CYS A 31 8.10 -10.59 12.14
N GLY A 32 8.12 -10.36 13.46
CA GLY A 32 9.22 -10.81 14.30
C GLY A 32 10.56 -10.18 13.89
N LEU A 33 11.45 -10.95 13.24
CA LEU A 33 12.72 -10.45 12.72
C LEU A 33 12.69 -10.09 11.22
N LEU A 34 11.64 -10.49 10.50
CA LEU A 34 11.43 -10.14 9.10
C LEU A 34 11.21 -8.63 8.96
N ARG A 35 11.85 -8.01 7.97
CA ARG A 35 11.64 -6.61 7.59
C ARG A 35 11.57 -6.54 6.07
N GLU A 36 10.40 -6.26 5.53
CA GLU A 36 10.17 -6.05 4.10
C GLU A 36 9.77 -4.60 3.87
N THR A 37 10.23 -4.02 2.78
CA THR A 37 9.92 -2.63 2.42
C THR A 37 9.46 -2.59 0.99
N GLU A 38 8.24 -2.13 0.80
CA GLU A 38 7.51 -2.20 -0.46
C GLU A 38 7.06 -0.80 -0.84
N THR A 39 7.04 -0.52 -2.13
CA THR A 39 6.64 0.79 -2.66
C THR A 39 5.45 0.61 -3.57
N PHE A 40 4.38 1.32 -3.26
CA PHE A 40 3.09 1.25 -3.93
C PHE A 40 2.79 2.57 -4.63
N ALA A 41 1.93 2.52 -5.65
CA ALA A 41 1.33 3.75 -6.16
C ALA A 41 0.42 4.36 -5.08
N GLU A 42 0.20 5.67 -5.12
CA GLU A 42 -0.58 6.37 -4.09
C GLU A 42 -2.03 5.85 -4.02
N GLU A 43 -2.60 5.60 -5.19
CA GLU A 43 -3.95 5.10 -5.41
C GLU A 43 -4.19 3.69 -4.85
N ASP A 44 -3.17 2.82 -4.84
CA ASP A 44 -3.29 1.43 -4.38
C ASP A 44 -3.49 1.35 -2.86
N LEU A 45 -3.01 2.36 -2.13
CA LEU A 45 -3.05 2.42 -0.67
C LEU A 45 -4.12 3.37 -0.13
N GLN A 46 -4.81 4.09 -1.01
CA GLN A 46 -5.90 4.96 -0.61
C GLN A 46 -7.15 4.13 -0.37
N ASP A 47 -7.72 4.21 0.84
CA ASP A 47 -8.92 3.47 1.24
C ASP A 47 -8.81 1.94 1.05
N VAL A 48 -7.58 1.40 1.11
CA VAL A 48 -7.34 -0.04 1.03
C VAL A 48 -8.11 -0.76 2.13
N SER A 49 -8.79 -1.85 1.76
CA SER A 49 -9.53 -2.66 2.72
C SER A 49 -8.55 -3.47 3.59
N LEU A 50 -8.94 -3.75 4.83
CA LEU A 50 -8.11 -4.59 5.70
C LEU A 50 -7.92 -5.98 5.10
N ALA A 51 -8.96 -6.51 4.45
CA ALA A 51 -8.94 -7.80 3.76
C ALA A 51 -7.89 -7.85 2.63
N ALA A 52 -7.82 -6.82 1.78
CA ALA A 52 -6.83 -6.79 0.70
C ALA A 52 -5.40 -6.72 1.24
N LEU A 53 -5.18 -5.97 2.33
CA LEU A 53 -3.87 -5.90 2.96
C LEU A 53 -3.47 -7.22 3.63
N LEU A 54 -4.44 -7.92 4.24
CA LEU A 54 -4.23 -9.26 4.79
C LEU A 54 -3.88 -10.28 3.69
N GLU A 55 -4.59 -10.26 2.57
CA GLU A 55 -4.33 -11.11 1.40
C GLU A 55 -2.92 -10.87 0.85
N TYR A 56 -2.54 -9.61 0.65
CA TYR A 56 -1.19 -9.24 0.21
C TYR A 56 -0.11 -9.75 1.17
N VAL A 57 -0.31 -9.57 2.49
CA VAL A 57 0.64 -10.04 3.50
C VAL A 57 0.71 -11.57 3.53
N ASP A 58 -0.41 -12.26 3.36
CA ASP A 58 -0.47 -13.72 3.30
C ASP A 58 0.36 -14.25 2.13
N GLU A 59 0.16 -13.69 0.93
CA GLU A 59 0.95 -14.02 -0.26
C GLU A 59 2.45 -13.75 -0.05
N MET A 60 2.79 -12.58 0.49
CA MET A 60 4.18 -12.21 0.79
C MET A 60 4.83 -13.21 1.75
N LEU A 61 4.14 -13.62 2.81
CA LEU A 61 4.68 -14.57 3.78
C LEU A 61 4.81 -15.98 3.20
N ASN A 62 3.85 -16.43 2.39
CA ASN A 62 3.95 -17.71 1.67
C ASN A 62 5.15 -17.74 0.70
N ILE A 63 5.46 -16.62 0.04
CA ILE A 63 6.63 -16.50 -0.83
C ILE A 63 7.94 -16.53 -0.02
N LYS A 64 7.99 -15.79 1.09
CA LYS A 64 9.20 -15.65 1.91
C LYS A 64 9.49 -16.88 2.77
N PHE A 65 8.45 -17.58 3.21
CA PHE A 65 8.54 -18.73 4.10
C PHE A 65 7.69 -19.91 3.58
N PRO A 66 7.99 -20.46 2.40
CA PRO A 66 7.15 -21.50 1.77
C PRO A 66 7.03 -22.80 2.58
N GLU A 67 7.94 -23.03 3.53
CA GLU A 67 7.93 -24.22 4.40
C GLU A 67 7.39 -23.93 5.81
N HIS A 68 6.72 -22.80 6.02
CA HIS A 68 6.17 -22.48 7.34
C HIS A 68 5.07 -23.49 7.75
N PRO A 69 4.95 -23.83 9.04
CA PRO A 69 4.03 -24.88 9.51
C PRO A 69 2.55 -24.43 9.52
N TYR A 70 2.25 -23.21 9.12
CA TYR A 70 0.90 -22.64 9.15
C TYR A 70 0.20 -22.90 7.82
N GLY A 71 -0.76 -23.83 7.79
CA GLY A 71 -1.47 -24.17 6.55
C GLY A 71 -2.56 -23.18 6.12
N ASP A 72 -3.11 -22.41 7.07
CA ASP A 72 -4.12 -21.38 6.82
C ASP A 72 -3.72 -20.13 7.61
N LEU A 73 -2.86 -19.33 6.98
CA LEU A 73 -2.21 -18.18 7.61
C LEU A 73 -3.15 -16.97 7.61
N GLY A 74 -3.93 -16.78 6.54
CA GLY A 74 -4.93 -15.72 6.38
C GLY A 74 -5.86 -15.54 7.59
N GLU A 75 -6.44 -16.63 8.13
CA GLU A 75 -7.33 -16.53 9.30
C GLU A 75 -6.62 -16.13 10.60
N LYS A 76 -5.29 -16.24 10.63
CA LYS A 76 -4.48 -15.98 11.82
C LYS A 76 -3.76 -14.65 11.78
N LEU A 77 -3.72 -13.96 10.65
CA LEU A 77 -3.00 -12.70 10.49
C LEU A 77 -3.74 -11.55 11.17
N LEU A 78 -2.99 -10.77 11.95
CA LEU A 78 -3.40 -9.51 12.55
C LEU A 78 -2.40 -8.43 12.12
N LEU A 79 -2.91 -7.27 11.71
CA LEU A 79 -2.08 -6.15 11.28
C LEU A 79 -2.21 -4.97 12.24
N PHE A 80 -1.06 -4.40 12.61
CA PHE A 80 -0.99 -3.25 13.49
C PHE A 80 -0.09 -2.17 12.90
N ARG A 81 -0.48 -0.91 13.02
CA ARG A 81 0.39 0.23 12.73
C ARG A 81 1.26 0.55 13.95
N HIS A 82 2.56 0.74 13.74
CA HIS A 82 3.42 1.36 14.75
C HIS A 82 3.14 2.84 14.87
N THR A 83 2.98 3.31 16.11
CA THR A 83 2.92 4.74 16.42
C THR A 83 4.31 5.27 16.76
N PRO A 84 4.54 6.59 16.68
CA PRO A 84 5.80 7.21 17.12
C PRO A 84 6.19 6.91 18.57
N ASN A 85 5.24 6.48 19.41
CA ASN A 85 5.44 6.17 20.82
C ASN A 85 5.71 4.67 21.08
N ASN A 86 6.19 3.92 20.09
CA ASN A 86 6.46 2.48 20.18
C ASN A 86 5.24 1.64 20.60
N SER A 87 4.04 2.12 20.30
CA SER A 87 2.79 1.39 20.56
C SER A 87 2.22 0.84 19.26
N LEU A 88 1.63 -0.36 19.32
CA LEU A 88 0.93 -1.00 18.21
C LEU A 88 -0.56 -0.66 18.26
N VAL A 89 -1.11 -0.18 17.15
CA VAL A 89 -2.55 0.11 17.00
C VAL A 89 -3.12 -0.80 15.92
N PRO A 90 -4.18 -1.59 16.20
CA PRO A 90 -4.78 -2.46 15.19
C PRO A 90 -5.24 -1.66 13.97
N LEU A 91 -4.95 -2.15 12.77
CA LEU A 91 -5.55 -1.63 11.55
C LEU A 91 -7.03 -2.00 11.49
N ARG A 92 -7.84 -1.11 10.91
CA ARG A 92 -9.27 -1.32 10.67
C ARG A 92 -9.57 -1.32 9.18
N ASP A 93 -10.83 -1.46 8.82
CA ASP A 93 -11.23 -1.28 7.42
C ASP A 93 -11.11 0.18 6.98
N LYS A 94 -10.78 0.37 5.70
CA LYS A 94 -10.59 1.68 5.05
C LYS A 94 -9.48 2.50 5.73
N GLU A 95 -8.37 1.83 6.05
CA GLU A 95 -7.20 2.52 6.58
C GLU A 95 -6.51 3.28 5.46
N ASN A 96 -6.22 4.55 5.71
CA ASN A 96 -5.35 5.32 4.82
C ASN A 96 -3.90 5.02 5.22
N ILE A 97 -3.26 4.10 4.49
CA ILE A 97 -1.85 3.78 4.69
C ILE A 97 -1.01 4.95 4.17
N ARG A 98 -0.11 5.43 5.03
CA ARG A 98 0.72 6.61 4.78
C ARG A 98 2.11 6.20 4.34
N ASP A 99 2.75 7.09 3.61
CA ASP A 99 4.19 6.95 3.34
C ASP A 99 4.98 6.88 4.65
N GLY A 100 5.89 5.91 4.73
CA GLY A 100 6.70 5.62 5.91
C GLY A 100 5.99 4.84 7.02
N ASP A 101 4.73 4.42 6.83
CA ASP A 101 4.05 3.57 7.81
C ASP A 101 4.84 2.26 8.03
N ILE A 102 4.88 1.82 9.29
CA ILE A 102 5.39 0.50 9.65
C ILE A 102 4.20 -0.33 10.12
N ILE A 103 3.95 -1.43 9.41
CA ILE A 103 2.89 -2.39 9.66
C ILE A 103 3.52 -3.63 10.31
N GLU A 104 3.19 -3.87 11.57
CA GLU A 104 3.49 -5.11 12.27
C GLU A 104 2.48 -6.17 11.90
N ILE A 105 2.97 -7.33 11.48
CA ILE A 105 2.24 -8.53 11.19
C ILE A 105 2.39 -9.45 12.40
N VAL A 106 1.28 -9.83 13.00
CA VAL A 106 1.23 -10.70 14.17
C VAL A 106 0.37 -11.91 13.85
N LEU A 107 0.83 -13.10 14.23
CA LEU A 107 0.01 -14.30 14.19
C LEU A 107 -0.79 -14.42 15.48
N SER A 108 -2.11 -14.52 15.34
CA SER A 108 -2.99 -14.79 16.46
C SER A 108 -2.68 -16.17 17.04
N GLY A 109 -2.57 -16.22 18.37
CA GLY A 109 -2.52 -17.49 19.10
C GLY A 109 -3.92 -17.99 19.36
N THR A 110 -4.19 -19.25 19.05
CA THR A 110 -5.31 -19.97 19.67
C THR A 110 -4.81 -20.56 20.99
N TYR A 111 -5.44 -20.21 22.11
CA TYR A 111 -5.20 -20.90 23.37
C TYR A 111 -5.54 -22.39 23.16
N ILE A 112 -4.54 -23.26 23.23
CA ILE A 112 -4.77 -24.69 23.45
C ILE A 112 -4.78 -24.83 24.97
N VAL A 113 -5.98 -24.96 25.54
CA VAL A 113 -6.18 -25.34 26.96
C VAL A 113 -6.01 -26.84 27.13
#